data_AF-A0A7C3MTN3-F1
#
_entry.id   AF-A0A7C3MTN3-F1
#
_cell.length_a   1.000
_cell.length_b   1.000
_cell.length_c   1.000
_cell.angle_alpha   90.00
_cell.angle_beta   90.00
_cell.angle_gamma   90.00
#
_symmetry.space_group_name_H-M   'P 1'
#
loop_
_entity.id
_entity.type
_entity.pdbx_description
1 polymer ?
#
loop_
_entity_poly.entity_id
_entity_poly.type
_entity_poly.pdbx_seq_one_letter_code
_entity_poly.pdbx_strand_id
1 'polypeptide(L)'
;MRWISWDSLALAAICLADTVVTTALLATGRFAEANPLLAYYLRWGLWAMVGVKLLTFVVPIVVAEWYRRRNPGLVAKVVRVTIALYIALYATATAAVNLRIVPL
;
A
#
# COMPACT_ATOMS: atom_id res chain seq x y z
N MET A 1 26.75 9.94 2.44
CA MET A 1 25.88 8.74 2.37
C MET A 1 24.44 9.16 2.65
N ARG A 2 23.51 8.99 1.71
CA ARG A 2 22.08 9.19 2.02
C ARG A 2 21.55 7.95 2.71
N TRP A 3 20.93 8.15 3.88
CA TRP A 3 20.42 7.10 4.75
C TRP A 3 19.21 6.36 4.16
N ILE A 4 18.50 6.98 3.21
CA ILE A 4 17.30 6.45 2.56
C ILE A 4 17.37 6.74 1.05
N SER A 5 16.99 5.76 0.22
CA SER A 5 16.89 5.94 -1.24
C SER A 5 15.65 6.75 -1.64
N TRP A 6 15.74 7.53 -2.73
CA TRP A 6 14.57 8.24 -3.26
C TRP A 6 13.45 7.29 -3.67
N ASP A 7 13.78 6.15 -4.25
CA ASP A 7 12.82 5.13 -4.68
C ASP A 7 12.02 4.59 -3.47
N SER A 8 12.70 4.31 -2.35
CA SER A 8 12.05 3.90 -1.10
C SER A 8 11.18 5.00 -0.49
N LEU A 9 11.61 6.26 -0.57
CA LEU A 9 10.82 7.38 -0.06
C LEU A 9 9.57 7.62 -0.92
N ALA A 10 9.69 7.51 -2.24
CA ALA A 10 8.57 7.61 -3.17
C ALA A 10 7.56 6.47 -2.93
N LEU A 11 8.03 5.22 -2.78
CA LEU A 11 7.16 4.10 -2.45
C LEU A 11 6.45 4.30 -1.11
N ALA A 12 7.16 4.76 -0.07
CA ALA A 12 6.56 5.05 1.23
C ALA A 12 5.47 6.13 1.14
N ALA A 13 5.74 7.22 0.41
CA ALA A 13 4.77 8.29 0.21
C ALA A 13 3.51 7.82 -0.52
N ILE A 14 3.66 6.97 -1.54
CA ILE A 14 2.53 6.37 -2.28
C ILE A 14 1.68 5.49 -1.36
N CYS A 15 2.31 4.57 -0.62
CA CYS A 15 1.58 3.67 0.29
C CYS A 15 0.91 4.43 1.45
N LEU A 16 1.53 5.51 1.92
CA LEU A 16 0.94 6.36 2.96
C LEU A 16 -0.27 7.12 2.42
N ALA A 17 -0.14 7.75 1.25
CA ALA A 17 -1.23 8.46 0.59
C ALA A 17 -2.41 7.51 0.33
N ASP A 18 -2.14 6.30 -0.16
CA ASP A 18 -3.17 5.27 -0.33
C ASP A 18 -3.84 4.88 0.98
N THR A 19 -3.08 4.74 2.07
CA THR A 19 -3.65 4.45 3.38
C THR A 19 -4.61 5.55 3.80
N VAL A 20 -4.24 6.82 3.62
CA VAL A 20 -5.12 7.97 3.93
C VAL A 20 -6.37 7.95 3.06
N VAL A 21 -6.22 7.77 1.73
CA VAL A 21 -7.34 7.73 0.79
C VAL A 21 -8.30 6.59 1.11
N THR A 22 -7.77 5.38 1.30
CA THR A 22 -8.55 4.20 1.68
C THR A 22 -9.33 4.45 2.96
N THR A 23 -8.66 4.99 3.99
CA THR A 23 -9.27 5.26 5.30
C THR A 23 -10.38 6.30 5.19
N ALA A 24 -10.15 7.37 4.42
CA ALA A 24 -11.15 8.40 4.16
C ALA A 24 -12.37 7.85 3.40
N LEU A 25 -12.15 7.02 2.37
CA LEU A 25 -13.22 6.38 1.62
C LEU A 25 -14.03 5.41 2.49
N LEU A 26 -13.37 4.55 3.27
CA LEU A 26 -14.04 3.62 4.18
C LEU A 26 -14.84 4.36 5.26
N ALA A 27 -14.35 5.50 5.75
CA ALA A 27 -15.06 6.32 6.73
C ALA A 27 -16.39 6.90 6.21
N THR A 28 -16.59 6.98 4.88
CA THR A 28 -17.88 7.39 4.31
C THR A 28 -18.96 6.30 4.40
N GLY A 29 -18.59 5.05 4.66
CA GLY A 29 -19.50 3.90 4.66
C GLY A 29 -20.00 3.48 3.26
N ARG A 30 -19.53 4.13 2.18
CA ARG A 30 -19.96 3.86 0.79
C ARG A 30 -18.96 3.04 -0.02
N PHE A 31 -17.83 2.69 0.57
CA PHE A 31 -16.75 1.95 -0.07
C PHE A 31 -16.46 0.68 0.70
N ALA A 32 -16.09 -0.37 -0.03
CA ALA A 32 -15.59 -1.61 0.56
C ALA A 32 -14.09 -1.75 0.29
N GLU A 33 -13.39 -2.30 1.27
CA GLU A 33 -11.97 -2.63 1.14
C GLU A 33 -11.79 -3.79 0.16
N ALA A 34 -11.02 -3.57 -0.90
CA ALA A 34 -10.81 -4.56 -1.95
C ALA A 34 -9.78 -5.63 -1.55
N ASN A 35 -8.90 -5.32 -0.60
CA ASN A 35 -7.90 -6.27 -0.11
C ASN A 35 -8.53 -7.21 0.96
N PRO A 36 -8.64 -8.53 0.71
CA PRO A 36 -9.28 -9.46 1.65
C PRO A 36 -8.60 -9.50 3.03
N LEU A 37 -7.28 -9.33 3.07
CA LEU A 37 -6.52 -9.27 4.31
C LEU A 37 -6.95 -8.05 5.13
N LEU A 38 -6.99 -6.87 4.50
CA LEU A 38 -7.38 -5.64 5.18
C LEU A 38 -8.86 -5.64 5.54
N ALA A 39 -9.73 -6.20 4.69
CA ALA A 39 -11.15 -6.39 4.97
C ALA A 39 -11.38 -7.28 6.21
N TYR A 40 -10.57 -8.33 6.40
CA TYR A 40 -10.61 -9.16 7.60
C TYR A 40 -10.30 -8.33 8.86
N TYR A 41 -9.22 -7.53 8.84
CA TYR A 41 -8.84 -6.69 9.98
C TYR A 41 -9.75 -5.48 10.18
N LEU A 42 -10.45 -5.02 9.14
CA LEU A 42 -11.44 -3.95 9.25
C LEU A 42 -12.60 -4.33 10.18
N ARG A 43 -12.89 -5.63 10.33
CA ARG A 43 -13.87 -6.16 11.30
C ARG A 43 -13.49 -5.86 12.75
N TRP A 44 -12.22 -5.56 13.01
CA TRP A 44 -11.68 -5.21 14.33
C TRP A 44 -11.56 -3.68 14.51
N GLY A 45 -12.02 -2.91 13.52
CA GLY A 45 -11.99 -1.46 13.51
C GLY A 45 -10.98 -0.87 12.51
N LEU A 46 -11.19 0.40 12.21
CA LEU A 46 -10.40 1.15 11.22
C LEU A 46 -8.90 1.20 11.60
N TRP A 47 -8.60 1.40 12.89
CA TRP A 47 -7.21 1.48 13.37
C TRP A 47 -6.46 0.14 13.28
N ALA A 48 -7.14 -0.99 13.46
CA ALA A 48 -6.53 -2.31 13.29
C ALA A 48 -6.14 -2.53 11.82
N MET A 49 -7.03 -2.17 10.90
CA MET A 49 -6.77 -2.23 9.46
C MET A 49 -5.61 -1.29 9.05
N VAL A 50 -5.58 -0.06 9.55
CA VAL A 50 -4.46 0.89 9.32
C VAL A 50 -3.14 0.31 9.85
N GLY A 51 -3.13 -0.23 11.07
CA GLY A 51 -1.93 -0.82 11.66
C GLY A 51 -1.35 -1.96 10.81
N VAL A 52 -2.20 -2.89 10.36
CA VAL A 52 -1.79 -3.97 9.46
C VAL A 52 -1.31 -3.41 8.12
N LYS A 53 -2.02 -2.45 7.54
CA LYS A 53 -1.61 -1.82 6.27
C LYS A 53 -0.24 -1.16 6.38
N LEU A 54 0.03 -0.42 7.45
CA LEU A 54 1.36 0.16 7.70
C LEU A 54 2.44 -0.93 7.76
N LEU A 55 2.19 -2.03 8.48
CA LEU A 55 3.15 -3.13 8.55
C LEU A 55 3.44 -3.75 7.17
N THR A 56 2.44 -3.82 6.28
CA THR A 56 2.62 -4.43 4.95
C THR A 56 3.56 -3.67 4.03
N PHE A 57 3.84 -2.38 4.28
CA PHE A 57 4.84 -1.64 3.50
C PHE A 57 6.05 -1.18 4.31
N VAL A 58 5.89 -0.84 5.60
CA VAL A 58 7.02 -0.39 6.43
C VAL A 58 8.06 -1.50 6.57
N VAL A 59 7.63 -2.73 6.88
CA VAL A 59 8.55 -3.86 7.07
C VAL A 59 9.32 -4.17 5.77
N PRO A 60 8.68 -4.33 4.60
CA PRO A 60 9.41 -4.52 3.35
C PRO A 60 10.34 -3.37 2.98
N ILE A 61 9.96 -2.11 3.22
CA ILE A 61 10.82 -0.95 2.92
C ILE A 61 12.06 -0.96 3.82
N VAL A 62 11.91 -1.26 5.11
CA VAL A 62 13.05 -1.38 6.04
C VAL A 62 13.99 -2.51 5.60
N VAL A 63 13.45 -3.67 5.22
CA VAL A 63 14.24 -4.81 4.71
C VAL A 63 14.95 -4.45 3.40
N ALA A 64 14.26 -3.78 2.48
CA ALA A 64 14.82 -3.34 1.21
C ALA A 64 15.96 -2.34 1.40
N GLU A 65 15.80 -1.37 2.29
CA GLU A 65 16.83 -0.37 2.60
C GLU A 65 18.04 -0.99 3.32
N TRP A 66 17.80 -1.96 4.22
CA TRP A 66 18.88 -2.75 4.82
C TRP A 66 19.66 -3.54 3.76
N TYR A 67 18.95 -4.20 2.84
CA TYR A 67 19.57 -4.99 1.77
C TYR A 67 20.22 -4.13 0.68
N ARG A 68 19.80 -2.87 0.50
CA ARG A 68 20.38 -1.92 -0.45
C ARG A 68 21.88 -1.74 -0.27
N ARG A 69 22.38 -1.91 0.96
CA ARG A 69 23.81 -1.87 1.28
C ARG A 69 24.61 -2.97 0.58
N ARG A 70 23.97 -4.11 0.26
CA ARG A 70 24.59 -5.25 -0.43
C ARG A 70 24.42 -5.18 -1.95
N ASN A 71 23.23 -4.81 -2.43
CA ASN A 71 22.97 -4.74 -3.87
C ASN A 71 21.95 -3.62 -4.21
N PRO A 72 22.43 -2.39 -4.41
CA PRO A 72 21.55 -1.24 -4.65
C PRO A 72 20.79 -1.33 -5.98
N GLY A 73 21.37 -1.97 -7.01
CA GLY A 73 20.75 -2.13 -8.32
C GLY A 73 19.54 -3.09 -8.29
N LEU A 74 19.65 -4.18 -7.53
CA LEU A 74 18.53 -5.12 -7.35
C LEU A 74 17.37 -4.45 -6.60
N VAL A 75 17.66 -3.72 -5.51
CA VAL A 75 16.63 -3.04 -4.71
C VAL A 75 15.88 -2.01 -5.54
N ALA A 76 16.59 -1.19 -6.34
CA ALA A 76 15.94 -0.21 -7.22
C ALA A 76 14.99 -0.88 -8.23
N LYS A 77 15.40 -2.01 -8.84
CA LYS A 77 14.54 -2.77 -9.76
C LYS A 77 13.30 -3.32 -9.05
N VAL A 78 13.49 -3.95 -7.89
CA VAL A 78 12.38 -4.52 -7.11
C VAL A 78 11.40 -3.43 -6.71
N VAL A 79 11.87 -2.30 -6.16
CA VAL A 79 11.01 -1.18 -5.75
C VAL A 79 10.21 -0.63 -6.92
N ARG A 80 10.82 -0.44 -8.09
CA ARG A 80 10.11 0.03 -9.29
C ARG A 80 9.04 -0.95 -9.77
N VAL A 81 9.35 -2.24 -9.77
CA VAL A 81 8.36 -3.29 -10.09
C VAL A 81 7.24 -3.31 -9.06
N THR A 82 7.56 -3.16 -7.77
CA THR A 82 6.56 -3.06 -6.70
C THR A 82 5.65 -1.85 -6.91
N ILE A 83 6.18 -0.68 -7.24
CA ILE A 83 5.36 0.52 -7.54
C ILE A 83 4.42 0.24 -8.73
N ALA A 84 4.93 -0.34 -9.82
CA ALA A 84 4.12 -0.63 -10.99
C ALA A 84 2.99 -1.63 -10.69
N LEU A 85 3.31 -2.73 -10.00
CA LEU A 85 2.33 -3.72 -9.57
C LEU A 85 1.32 -3.12 -8.60
N TYR A 86 1.77 -2.28 -7.68
CA TYR A 86 0.92 -1.62 -6.71
C TYR A 86 -0.16 -0.77 -7.39
N ILE A 87 0.25 0.11 -8.31
CA ILE A 87 -0.68 0.97 -9.05
C ILE A 87 -1.67 0.13 -9.88
N ALA A 88 -1.18 -0.90 -10.58
CA ALA A 88 -2.02 -1.77 -11.40
C ALA A 88 -3.06 -2.54 -10.57
N LEU A 89 -2.63 -3.13 -9.44
CA LEU A 89 -3.52 -3.87 -8.54
C LEU A 89 -4.51 -2.93 -7.85
N TYR A 90 -4.07 -1.76 -7.40
CA TYR A 90 -4.96 -0.78 -6.78
C TYR A 90 -6.07 -0.35 -7.74
N ALA A 91 -5.73 0.03 -8.97
CA ALA A 91 -6.70 0.48 -9.95
C ALA A 91 -7.70 -0.64 -10.31
N THR A 92 -7.20 -1.85 -10.59
CA THR A 92 -8.05 -2.96 -11.03
C THR A 92 -8.91 -3.54 -9.91
N ALA A 93 -8.35 -3.80 -8.73
CA ALA A 93 -9.08 -4.39 -7.61
C ALA A 93 -10.11 -3.41 -7.02
N THR A 94 -9.74 -2.14 -6.84
CA THR A 94 -10.65 -1.13 -6.31
C THR A 94 -11.81 -0.87 -7.27
N ALA A 95 -11.54 -0.78 -8.58
CA ALA A 95 -12.60 -0.64 -9.58
C ALA A 95 -13.51 -1.88 -9.61
N ALA A 96 -12.95 -3.08 -9.63
CA ALA A 96 -13.74 -4.32 -9.68
C ALA A 96 -14.68 -4.48 -8.48
N VAL A 97 -14.27 -4.05 -7.29
CA VAL A 97 -15.08 -4.13 -6.08
C VAL A 97 -16.11 -2.99 -6.01
N ASN A 98 -15.70 -1.74 -6.26
CA ASN A 98 -16.57 -0.60 -5.99
C ASN A 98 -17.54 -0.27 -7.16
N LEU A 99 -17.22 -0.63 -8.40
CA LEU A 99 -18.19 -0.54 -9.51
C LEU A 99 -19.38 -1.49 -9.33
N ARG A 100 -19.24 -2.53 -8.50
CA ARG A 100 -20.35 -3.44 -8.16
C ARG A 100 -21.24 -2.93 -7.03
N ILE A 101 -20.73 -1.98 -6.23
CA ILE A 101 -21.37 -1.49 -5.01
C ILE A 101 -22.06 -0.14 -5.25
N VAL A 102 -21.51 0.69 -6.14
CA VAL A 102 -22.10 1.97 -6.55
C VAL A 102 -22.91 1.75 -7.83
N PRO A 103 -24.25 1.72 -7.79
CA PRO A 103 -25.04 1.77 -9.02
C PRO A 103 -24.89 3.17 -9.64
N LEU A 104 -24.55 3.22 -10.93
CA LEU A 104 -24.59 4.44 -11.74
C LEU A 104 -26.01 5.00 -11.82
#